data_AF-X1HCJ9-F1
#
_entry.id   AF-X1HCJ9-F1
#
_cell.length_a   1.000
_cell.length_b   1.000
_cell.length_c   1.000
_cell.angle_alpha   90.00
_cell.angle_beta   90.00
_cell.angle_gamma   90.00
#
_symmetry.space_group_name_H-M   'P 1'
#
loop_
_entity.id
_entity.type
_entity.pdbx_description
1 polymer ?
#
loop_
_entity_poly.entity_id
_entity_poly.type
_entity_poly.pdbx_seq_one_letter_code
_entity_poly.pdbx_strand_id
1 'polypeptide(L)'
;MIEFYNKKIVRIMADPQVMMEMTFSVIYLIYICVIVILMLKNMKNVNQKEILTAKRILLAFLALFIGDLGHVGARLIDFFSVEVETNYVILGIGSLFEMVGLIFLFMLFTDAWRVQFNHPKNLLFKVLIGIGIIGLIIFVFPQNQWTVESTP
;
A
#
# COMPACT_ATOMS: atom_id res chain seq x y z
N MET A 1 30.30 2.62 16.28
CA MET A 1 29.23 1.92 15.52
C MET A 1 27.96 1.76 16.36
N ILE A 2 27.96 0.96 17.44
CA ILE A 2 26.76 0.73 18.29
C ILE A 2 26.24 2.02 18.95
N GLU A 3 27.13 2.90 19.41
CA GLU A 3 26.78 4.15 20.09
C GLU A 3 26.14 5.19 19.14
N PHE A 4 26.55 5.20 17.87
CA PHE A 4 26.00 6.10 16.86
C PHE A 4 24.57 5.70 16.47
N TYR A 5 24.34 4.40 16.30
CA TYR A 5 23.03 3.81 16.06
C TYR A 5 22.05 4.17 17.19
N ASN A 6 22.50 4.02 18.44
CA ASN A 6 21.68 4.34 19.60
C ASN A 6 21.30 5.83 19.65
N LYS A 7 22.21 6.72 19.25
CA LYS A 7 21.97 8.18 19.20
C LYS A 7 20.97 8.59 18.13
N LYS A 8 21.01 7.98 16.93
CA LYS A 8 20.02 8.22 15.85
C LYS A 8 18.64 7.73 16.27
N ILE A 9 18.56 6.50 16.78
CA ILE A 9 17.29 5.92 17.23
C ILE A 9 16.68 6.73 18.39
N VAL A 10 17.47 7.13 19.38
CA VAL A 10 16.99 7.97 20.49
C VAL A 10 16.47 9.32 20.00
N ARG A 11 17.11 9.94 19.00
CA ARG A 11 16.65 11.21 18.41
C ARG A 11 15.31 11.04 17.67
N ILE A 12 15.16 9.98 16.89
CA ILE A 12 13.92 9.72 16.12
C ILE A 12 12.78 9.30 17.06
N MET A 13 13.07 8.49 18.08
CA MET A 13 12.09 8.14 19.11
C MET A 13 11.66 9.34 19.97
N ALA A 14 12.54 10.35 20.10
CA ALA A 14 12.21 11.59 20.78
C ALA A 14 11.28 12.51 19.97
N ASP A 15 11.11 12.26 18.67
CA ASP A 15 10.13 12.96 17.84
C ASP A 15 8.74 12.28 17.98
N PRO A 16 7.77 12.93 18.65
CA PRO A 16 6.46 12.35 18.86
C PRO A 16 5.70 12.13 17.54
N GLN A 17 5.98 12.92 16.48
CA GLN A 17 5.32 12.76 15.19
C GLN A 17 5.76 11.46 14.51
N VAL A 18 7.07 11.22 14.40
CA VAL A 18 7.61 10.02 13.74
C VAL A 18 7.20 8.75 14.48
N MET A 19 7.19 8.78 15.82
CA MET A 19 6.70 7.66 16.63
C MET A 19 5.22 7.37 16.41
N MET A 20 4.38 8.41 16.34
CA MET A 20 2.95 8.26 16.07
C MET A 20 2.72 7.68 14.67
N GLU A 21 3.38 8.22 13.64
CA GLU A 21 3.26 7.75 12.25
C GLU A 21 3.67 6.27 12.11
N MET A 22 4.84 5.88 12.66
CA MET A 22 5.30 4.50 12.60
C MET A 22 4.38 3.54 13.36
N THR A 23 3.93 3.94 14.56
CA THR A 23 3.01 3.12 15.36
C THR A 23 1.68 2.93 14.64
N PHE A 24 1.12 4.01 14.09
CA PHE A 24 -0.10 3.97 13.31
C PHE A 24 0.03 3.04 12.10
N SER A 25 1.11 3.18 11.31
CA SER A 25 1.35 2.34 10.13
C SER A 25 1.45 0.86 10.48
N VAL A 26 2.15 0.50 11.56
CA VAL A 26 2.29 -0.91 11.98
C VAL A 26 0.96 -1.49 12.46
N ILE A 27 0.21 -0.75 13.30
CA ILE A 27 -1.10 -1.19 13.79
C ILE A 27 -2.08 -1.36 12.64
N TYR A 28 -2.13 -0.40 11.72
CA TYR A 28 -2.94 -0.47 10.51
C TYR A 28 -2.60 -1.69 9.67
N LEU A 29 -1.32 -1.97 9.43
CA LEU A 29 -0.89 -3.11 8.63
C LEU A 29 -1.27 -4.45 9.27
N ILE A 30 -1.17 -4.56 10.61
CA ILE A 30 -1.67 -5.72 11.37
C ILE A 30 -3.18 -5.89 11.13
N TYR A 31 -3.94 -4.80 11.18
CA TYR A 31 -5.39 -4.85 10.98
C TYR A 31 -5.76 -5.33 9.56
N ILE A 32 -5.09 -4.79 8.53
CA ILE A 32 -5.25 -5.25 7.14
C ILE A 32 -4.88 -6.72 7.00
N CYS A 33 -3.78 -7.17 7.60
CA CYS A 33 -3.36 -8.57 7.59
C CYS A 33 -4.44 -9.48 8.20
N VAL A 34 -5.00 -9.09 9.36
CA VAL A 34 -6.09 -9.82 10.02
C VAL A 34 -7.32 -9.90 9.11
N ILE A 35 -7.72 -8.78 8.48
CA ILE A 35 -8.84 -8.75 7.54
C ILE A 35 -8.61 -9.74 6.38
N VAL A 36 -7.44 -9.70 5.75
CA VAL A 36 -7.08 -10.59 4.64
C VAL A 36 -7.15 -12.06 5.06
N ILE A 37 -6.61 -12.41 6.23
CA ILE A 37 -6.67 -13.77 6.77
C ILE A 37 -8.13 -14.19 7.02
N LEU A 38 -8.95 -13.32 7.60
CA LEU A 38 -10.37 -13.58 7.84
C LEU A 38 -11.14 -13.77 6.52
N MET A 39 -10.86 -12.97 5.50
CA MET A 39 -11.45 -13.12 4.17
C MET A 39 -11.09 -14.47 3.55
N LEU A 40 -9.81 -14.87 3.61
CA LEU A 40 -9.34 -16.16 3.09
C LEU A 40 -10.02 -17.34 3.81
N LYS A 41 -10.11 -17.29 5.15
CA LYS A 41 -10.74 -18.35 5.95
C LYS A 41 -12.24 -18.47 5.67
N ASN A 42 -12.93 -17.34 5.57
CA ASN A 42 -14.38 -17.31 5.38
C ASN A 42 -14.79 -17.50 3.91
N MET A 43 -13.84 -17.54 2.97
CA MET A 43 -14.15 -17.63 1.54
C MET A 43 -14.97 -18.87 1.16
N LYS A 44 -14.80 -19.97 1.90
CA LYS A 44 -15.56 -21.22 1.71
C LYS A 44 -17.04 -21.11 2.09
N ASN A 45 -17.38 -20.15 2.96
CA ASN A 45 -18.73 -19.94 3.49
C ASN A 45 -19.51 -18.88 2.69
N VAL A 46 -18.89 -18.26 1.68
CA VAL A 46 -19.54 -17.24 0.86
C VAL A 46 -20.54 -17.89 -0.10
N ASN A 47 -21.71 -17.28 -0.21
CA ASN A 47 -22.76 -17.71 -1.13
C ASN A 47 -22.24 -17.77 -2.58
N GLN A 48 -22.60 -18.81 -3.34
CA GLN A 48 -22.16 -18.97 -4.73
C GLN A 48 -22.51 -17.75 -5.61
N LYS A 49 -23.60 -17.04 -5.30
CA LYS A 49 -24.00 -15.82 -6.03
C LYS A 49 -23.02 -14.66 -5.81
N GLU A 50 -22.33 -14.62 -4.67
CA GLU A 50 -21.47 -13.51 -4.25
C GLU A 50 -19.98 -13.85 -4.35
N ILE A 51 -19.65 -15.11 -4.66
CA ILE A 51 -18.27 -15.60 -4.66
C ILE A 51 -17.36 -14.82 -5.62
N LEU A 52 -17.89 -14.34 -6.74
CA LEU A 52 -17.12 -13.53 -7.69
C LEU A 52 -16.81 -12.14 -7.13
N THR A 53 -17.79 -11.48 -6.48
CA THR A 53 -17.60 -10.19 -5.80
C THR A 53 -16.59 -10.34 -4.67
N ALA A 54 -16.77 -11.34 -3.82
CA ALA A 54 -15.92 -11.57 -2.66
C ALA A 54 -14.47 -11.91 -3.05
N LYS A 55 -14.25 -12.66 -4.15
CA LYS A 55 -12.91 -12.87 -4.70
C LYS A 55 -12.25 -11.57 -5.16
N ARG A 56 -13.00 -10.66 -5.79
CA ARG A 56 -12.46 -9.36 -6.24
C ARG A 56 -12.09 -8.47 -5.06
N ILE A 57 -12.94 -8.43 -4.04
CA ILE A 57 -12.66 -7.71 -2.79
C ILE A 57 -11.42 -8.29 -2.11
N LEU A 58 -11.31 -9.61 -1.98
CA LEU A 58 -10.12 -10.28 -1.44
C LEU A 58 -8.85 -9.90 -2.22
N LEU A 59 -8.90 -9.94 -3.54
CA LEU A 59 -7.77 -9.52 -4.38
C LEU A 59 -7.42 -8.05 -4.17
N ALA A 60 -8.42 -7.18 -3.96
CA ALA A 60 -8.22 -5.75 -3.72
C ALA A 60 -7.46 -5.54 -2.40
N PHE A 61 -7.88 -6.21 -1.32
CA PHE A 61 -7.21 -6.16 -0.03
C PHE A 61 -5.82 -6.81 -0.05
N LEU A 62 -5.63 -7.87 -0.85
CA LEU A 62 -4.30 -8.45 -1.05
C LEU A 62 -3.35 -7.47 -1.76
N ALA A 63 -3.82 -6.78 -2.80
CA ALA A 63 -3.03 -5.77 -3.49
C ALA A 63 -2.66 -4.61 -2.56
N LEU A 64 -3.60 -4.13 -1.76
CA LEU A 64 -3.35 -3.11 -0.73
C LEU A 64 -2.33 -3.60 0.31
N PHE A 65 -2.50 -4.80 0.85
CA PHE A 65 -1.58 -5.38 1.82
C PHE A 65 -0.14 -5.49 1.27
N ILE A 66 0.02 -5.93 0.02
CA ILE A 66 1.34 -6.03 -0.63
C ILE A 66 1.96 -4.64 -0.83
N GLY A 67 1.16 -3.66 -1.25
CA GLY A 67 1.61 -2.28 -1.40
C GLY A 67 2.09 -1.68 -0.07
N ASP A 68 1.26 -1.80 0.96
CA ASP A 68 1.54 -1.28 2.31
C ASP A 68 2.72 -1.99 2.97
N LEU A 69 2.90 -3.30 2.71
CA LEU A 69 4.09 -4.04 3.15
C LEU A 69 5.38 -3.46 2.55
N GLY A 70 5.37 -3.10 1.27
CA GLY A 70 6.52 -2.50 0.60
C GLY A 70 6.88 -1.14 1.22
N HIS A 71 5.87 -0.30 1.45
CA HIS A 71 6.02 1.02 2.07
C HIS A 71 6.53 0.97 3.52
N VAL A 72 5.83 0.23 4.37
CA VAL A 72 6.21 0.11 5.80
C VAL A 72 7.56 -0.61 5.92
N GLY A 73 7.83 -1.62 5.08
CA GLY A 73 9.11 -2.29 5.01
C GLY A 73 10.25 -1.33 4.65
N ALA A 74 10.06 -0.48 3.63
CA ALA A 74 11.04 0.53 3.25
C ALA A 74 11.34 1.51 4.40
N ARG A 75 10.31 1.99 5.11
CA ARG A 75 10.49 2.86 6.29
C ARG A 75 11.24 2.17 7.42
N LEU A 76 10.94 0.90 7.68
CA LEU A 76 11.64 0.14 8.71
C LEU A 76 13.12 -0.05 8.36
N ILE A 77 13.42 -0.32 7.09
CA ILE A 77 14.81 -0.43 6.62
C ILE A 77 15.55 0.90 6.80
N ASP A 78 14.95 2.02 6.41
CA ASP A 78 15.57 3.35 6.61
C ASP A 78 15.75 3.69 8.10
N PHE A 79 14.75 3.38 8.93
CA PHE A 79 14.78 3.57 10.38
C PHE A 79 15.94 2.79 11.05
N PHE A 80 16.18 1.56 10.61
CA PHE A 80 17.25 0.70 11.12
C PHE A 80 18.58 0.86 10.36
N SER A 81 18.65 1.70 9.32
CA SER A 81 19.89 1.94 8.58
C SER A 81 20.83 2.88 9.35
N VAL A 82 22.11 2.50 9.40
CA VAL A 82 23.19 3.19 10.13
C VAL A 82 23.62 4.50 9.43
N GLU A 83 23.25 4.66 8.16
CA GLU A 83 23.56 5.85 7.36
C GLU A 83 22.99 7.11 8.02
N VAL A 84 23.76 8.20 7.98
CA VAL A 84 23.38 9.52 8.54
C VAL A 84 22.31 10.18 7.68
N GLU A 85 22.33 9.86 6.39
CA GLU A 85 21.43 10.37 5.37
C GLU A 85 20.33 9.36 5.07
N THR A 86 19.14 9.88 4.84
CA THR A 86 17.95 9.10 4.49
C THR A 86 18.15 8.44 3.14
N ASN A 87 17.85 7.14 3.03
CA ASN A 87 17.92 6.46 1.74
C ASN A 87 16.65 6.73 0.93
N TYR A 88 16.63 7.88 0.24
CA TYR A 88 15.50 8.32 -0.57
C TYR A 88 15.11 7.31 -1.67
N VAL A 89 16.06 6.51 -2.16
CA VAL A 89 15.77 5.45 -3.14
C VAL A 89 14.88 4.36 -2.53
N ILE A 90 15.20 3.89 -1.33
CA ILE A 90 14.43 2.85 -0.64
C ILE A 90 13.03 3.36 -0.30
N LEU A 91 12.92 4.57 0.25
CA LEU A 91 11.64 5.20 0.57
C LEU A 91 10.78 5.46 -0.67
N GLY A 92 11.41 5.85 -1.77
CA GLY A 92 10.78 6.00 -3.08
C GLY A 92 10.15 4.72 -3.60
N ILE A 93 10.92 3.64 -3.58
CA ILE A 93 10.43 2.32 -3.97
C ILE A 93 9.25 1.91 -3.08
N GLY A 94 9.36 2.10 -1.76
CA GLY A 94 8.26 1.83 -0.82
C GLY A 94 6.98 2.59 -1.17
N SER A 95 7.11 3.89 -1.44
CA SER A 95 5.98 4.72 -1.85
C SER A 95 5.38 4.25 -3.18
N LEU A 96 6.21 3.77 -4.12
CA LEU A 96 5.74 3.24 -5.40
C LEU A 96 4.88 1.99 -5.20
N PHE A 97 5.27 1.11 -4.28
CA PHE A 97 4.46 -0.04 -3.90
C PHE A 97 3.10 0.37 -3.32
N GLU A 98 3.05 1.38 -2.45
CA GLU A 98 1.80 1.91 -1.89
C GLU A 98 0.85 2.40 -3.00
N MET A 99 1.34 3.26 -3.90
CA MET A 99 0.50 3.83 -4.95
C MET A 99 0.03 2.76 -5.95
N VAL A 100 0.90 1.83 -6.35
CA VAL A 100 0.52 0.70 -7.22
C VAL A 100 -0.53 -0.17 -6.53
N GLY A 101 -0.36 -0.49 -5.25
CA GLY A 101 -1.32 -1.23 -4.44
C GLY A 101 -2.69 -0.54 -4.37
N LEU A 102 -2.70 0.76 -4.13
CA LEU A 102 -3.91 1.59 -4.09
C LEU A 102 -4.66 1.60 -5.44
N ILE A 103 -3.93 1.68 -6.55
CA ILE A 103 -4.56 1.66 -7.88
C ILE A 103 -5.21 0.31 -8.15
N PHE A 104 -4.54 -0.79 -7.84
CA PHE A 104 -5.12 -2.13 -7.95
C PHE A 104 -6.34 -2.29 -7.05
N LEU A 105 -6.28 -1.79 -5.81
CA LEU A 105 -7.42 -1.74 -4.89
C LEU A 105 -8.63 -1.07 -5.57
N PHE A 106 -8.47 0.14 -6.10
CA PHE A 106 -9.57 0.86 -6.77
C PHE A 106 -10.09 0.16 -8.02
N MET A 107 -9.21 -0.39 -8.85
CA MET A 107 -9.61 -1.13 -10.05
C MET A 107 -10.41 -2.39 -9.69
N LEU A 108 -9.97 -3.13 -8.69
CA LEU A 108 -10.64 -4.35 -8.23
C LEU A 108 -11.95 -4.06 -7.51
N PHE A 109 -12.03 -2.96 -6.74
CA PHE A 109 -13.29 -2.48 -6.16
C PHE A 109 -14.28 -2.04 -7.23
N THR A 110 -13.81 -1.34 -8.27
CA THR A 110 -14.64 -0.94 -9.41
C THR A 110 -15.24 -2.17 -10.10
N ASP A 111 -14.41 -3.21 -10.29
CA ASP A 111 -14.87 -4.47 -10.85
C ASP A 111 -15.79 -5.24 -9.88
N ALA A 112 -15.52 -5.25 -8.58
CA ALA A 112 -16.38 -5.85 -7.56
C ALA A 112 -17.78 -5.20 -7.55
N TRP A 113 -17.85 -3.87 -7.54
CA TRP A 113 -19.10 -3.12 -7.65
C TRP A 113 -19.89 -3.51 -8.89
N ARG A 114 -19.21 -3.58 -10.06
CA ARG A 114 -19.84 -3.97 -11.32
C ARG A 114 -20.47 -5.37 -11.25
N VAL A 115 -19.78 -6.34 -10.66
CA VAL A 115 -20.31 -7.71 -10.55
C VAL A 115 -21.41 -7.84 -9.51
N GLN A 116 -21.31 -7.14 -8.39
CA GLN A 116 -22.34 -7.19 -7.35
C GLN A 116 -23.71 -6.71 -7.85
N PHE A 117 -23.72 -5.64 -8.67
CA PHE A 117 -24.95 -5.06 -9.20
C PHE A 117 -25.27 -5.53 -10.63
N ASN A 118 -24.54 -6.52 -11.15
CA ASN A 118 -24.67 -7.04 -12.51
C ASN A 118 -24.69 -5.91 -13.58
N HIS A 119 -23.93 -4.85 -13.36
CA HIS A 119 -23.85 -3.74 -14.30
C HIS A 119 -23.07 -4.15 -15.56
N PRO A 120 -23.49 -3.72 -16.76
CA PRO A 120 -22.70 -3.92 -17.95
C PRO A 120 -21.39 -3.12 -17.86
N LYS A 121 -20.39 -3.48 -18.66
CA LYS A 121 -19.13 -2.72 -18.83
C LYS A 121 -19.38 -1.42 -19.62
N ASN A 122 -20.15 -0.53 -19.01
CA ASN A 122 -20.55 0.77 -19.56
C ASN A 122 -19.34 1.72 -19.68
N LEU A 123 -19.58 2.91 -20.24
CA LEU A 123 -18.54 3.92 -20.42
C LEU A 123 -17.87 4.29 -19.10
N LEU A 124 -18.65 4.43 -18.02
CA LEU A 124 -18.14 4.76 -16.69
C LEU A 124 -17.13 3.72 -16.17
N PHE A 125 -17.46 2.43 -16.28
CA PHE A 125 -16.52 1.36 -15.91
C PHE A 125 -15.22 1.45 -16.72
N LYS A 126 -15.32 1.65 -18.04
CA LYS A 126 -14.14 1.76 -18.91
C LYS A 126 -13.28 2.98 -18.56
N VAL A 127 -13.90 4.11 -18.24
CA VAL A 127 -13.20 5.33 -17.82
C VAL A 127 -12.48 5.11 -16.49
N LEU A 128 -13.16 4.55 -15.48
CA LEU A 128 -12.53 4.29 -14.17
C LEU A 128 -11.34 3.32 -14.27
N ILE A 129 -11.50 2.24 -15.04
CA ILE A 129 -10.39 1.31 -15.29
C ILE A 129 -9.29 1.97 -16.12
N GLY A 130 -9.64 2.78 -17.12
CA GLY A 130 -8.69 3.53 -17.93
C GLY A 130 -7.86 4.51 -17.12
N ILE A 131 -8.49 5.24 -16.19
CA ILE A 131 -7.79 6.14 -15.25
C ILE A 131 -6.81 5.34 -14.38
N GLY A 132 -7.21 4.16 -13.89
CA GLY A 132 -6.30 3.29 -13.14
C GLY A 132 -5.08 2.87 -13.96
N ILE A 133 -5.29 2.45 -15.21
CA ILE A 133 -4.19 2.09 -16.12
C ILE A 133 -3.26 3.27 -16.38
N ILE A 134 -3.82 4.46 -16.67
CA ILE A 134 -3.05 5.68 -16.86
C ILE A 134 -2.26 6.01 -15.59
N GLY A 135 -2.88 5.86 -14.41
CA GLY A 135 -2.23 6.01 -13.12
C GLY A 135 -1.01 5.11 -12.99
N LEU A 136 -1.15 3.80 -13.25
CA LEU A 136 -0.02 2.86 -13.19
C LEU A 136 1.15 3.31 -14.09
N ILE A 137 0.85 3.79 -15.29
CA ILE A 137 1.86 4.28 -16.22
C ILE A 137 2.56 5.52 -15.64
N ILE A 138 1.80 6.51 -15.18
CA ILE A 138 2.33 7.77 -14.65
C ILE A 138 3.22 7.52 -13.43
N PHE A 139 2.75 6.69 -12.49
CA PHE A 139 3.47 6.45 -11.24
C PHE A 139 4.76 5.65 -11.44
N VAL A 140 4.84 4.78 -12.45
CA VAL A 140 6.11 4.07 -12.74
C VAL A 140 7.20 5.02 -13.28
N PHE A 141 6.85 6.19 -13.80
CA PHE A 141 7.86 7.11 -14.33
C PHE A 141 8.71 7.74 -13.20
N PRO A 142 10.04 7.85 -13.40
CA PRO A 142 10.96 8.49 -12.45
C PRO A 142 10.73 10.00 -12.32
N GLN A 143 9.94 10.62 -13.22
CA GLN A 143 9.54 12.03 -13.12
C GLN A 143 8.77 12.35 -11.83
N ASN A 144 8.19 11.33 -11.20
CA ASN A 144 7.46 11.47 -9.95
C ASN A 144 8.41 11.48 -8.72
N GLN A 145 9.72 11.65 -8.96
CA GLN A 145 10.74 11.98 -7.97
C GLN A 145 10.88 11.02 -6.78
N TRP A 146 10.48 9.75 -6.96
CA TRP A 146 10.57 8.74 -5.91
C TRP A 146 11.98 8.61 -5.32
N THR A 147 13.04 8.82 -6.11
CA THR A 147 14.42 8.55 -5.71
C THR A 147 15.24 9.79 -5.33
N VAL A 148 14.64 10.98 -5.32
CA VAL A 148 15.38 12.23 -5.09
C VAL A 148 14.98 12.87 -3.77
N GLU A 149 15.97 13.48 -3.12
CA GLU A 149 15.75 14.33 -1.96
C GLU A 149 14.77 15.45 -2.32
N SER A 150 13.68 15.56 -1.57
CA SER A 150 12.80 16.73 -1.66
C SER A 150 13.55 17.89 -1.01
N THR A 151 14.39 18.59 -1.76
CA THR A 151 14.96 19.84 -1.29
C THR A 151 13.80 20.81 -1.03
N PRO A 152 13.68 21.41 0.17
CA PRO A 152 12.66 22.41 0.46
C PRO A 152 12.83 23.69 -0.38
#